data_AF-A0A524RSV5-F1
#
_entry.id   AF-A0A524RSV5-F1
#
_cell.length_a   1.000
_cell.length_b   1.000
_cell.length_c   1.000
_cell.angle_alpha   90.00
_cell.angle_beta   90.00
_cell.angle_gamma   90.00
#
_symmetry.space_group_name_H-M   'P 1'
#
loop_
_entity.id
_entity.type
_entity.pdbx_description
1 polymer ?
#
loop_
_entity_poly.entity_id
_entity_poly.type
_entity_poly.pdbx_seq_one_letter_code
_entity_poly.pdbx_strand_id
1 'polypeptide(L)'
;MVAVAAGDDGLSGLPVDGAWAAFREGIALFSQMIFSGNPGTRKFWLGRRKQDDLTMIRRAGGFKPCIHGSDAHDINRLFRPAQDRFCWIKADPTFEGLKQLLYEPEDRVYIGSTPPINHDKARVIRSVTLSQTGGWFDEVKISLNAGLVSIVGQKGSGKSALAELIAHAAGSWSADQPGSFLNRAGKHLRNLDVKLSWGGIGTESNVSIGSKESNKDEVRFLSQKFVEDLCSDDHVGTKLASQIEAVVFSNLDPIDTLNASSFDELRKKRTESIRSEGQRLR
;
A
#
# COMPACT_ATOMS: atom_id res chain seq x y z
N MET A 1 6.08 -22.58 14.17
CA MET A 1 5.29 -21.37 14.47
C MET A 1 4.35 -21.73 15.59
N VAL A 2 4.42 -21.02 16.70
CA VAL A 2 3.71 -21.32 17.94
C VAL A 2 2.83 -20.12 18.27
N ALA A 3 1.57 -20.37 18.56
CA ALA A 3 0.61 -19.35 18.96
C ALA A 3 0.05 -19.73 20.34
N VAL A 4 -0.20 -18.72 21.17
CA VAL A 4 -0.74 -18.93 22.52
C VAL A 4 -2.02 -18.12 22.69
N ALA A 5 -3.01 -18.71 23.37
CA ALA A 5 -4.23 -18.00 23.76
C ALA A 5 -3.89 -16.83 24.69
N ALA A 6 -4.56 -15.70 24.52
CA ALA A 6 -4.43 -14.58 25.44
C ALA A 6 -5.46 -14.61 26.57
N GLY A 7 -6.51 -15.41 26.47
CA GLY A 7 -7.64 -15.44 27.39
C GLY A 7 -7.30 -16.08 28.74
N ASP A 8 -8.35 -16.39 29.49
CA ASP A 8 -8.27 -17.06 30.78
C ASP A 8 -7.76 -18.50 30.66
N ASP A 9 -7.89 -19.09 29.47
CA ASP A 9 -7.32 -20.37 29.06
C ASP A 9 -5.84 -20.27 28.62
N GLY A 10 -5.27 -19.07 28.62
CA GLY A 10 -3.94 -18.78 28.11
C GLY A 10 -3.12 -17.86 29.01
N LEU A 11 -2.40 -16.90 28.40
CA LEU A 11 -1.45 -16.05 29.13
C LEU A 11 -2.10 -15.26 30.28
N SER A 12 -3.36 -14.88 30.17
CA SER A 12 -4.05 -14.10 31.21
C SER A 12 -4.53 -14.97 32.38
N GLY A 13 -4.69 -16.28 32.17
CA GLY A 13 -5.04 -17.23 33.23
C GLY A 13 -3.89 -17.58 34.18
N LEU A 14 -2.65 -17.24 33.81
CA LEU A 14 -1.47 -17.48 34.65
C LEU A 14 -1.28 -16.36 35.68
N PRO A 15 -0.96 -16.69 36.96
CA PRO A 15 -0.65 -15.70 37.97
C PRO A 15 0.51 -14.77 37.56
N VAL A 16 0.44 -13.52 38.01
CA VAL A 16 1.39 -12.45 37.65
C VAL A 16 2.58 -12.34 38.59
N ASP A 17 2.65 -13.20 39.61
CA ASP A 17 3.57 -13.12 40.73
C ASP A 17 4.52 -14.34 40.81
N GLY A 18 5.68 -14.11 41.42
CA GLY A 18 6.67 -15.15 41.69
C GLY A 18 7.12 -15.93 40.44
N ALA A 19 7.23 -17.25 40.59
CA ALA A 19 7.68 -18.15 39.52
C ALA A 19 6.73 -18.17 38.30
N TRP A 20 5.44 -17.89 38.51
CA TRP A 20 4.44 -17.86 37.43
C TRP A 20 4.66 -16.69 36.48
N ALA A 21 5.13 -15.55 36.98
CA ALA A 21 5.49 -14.40 36.16
C ALA A 21 6.59 -14.76 35.15
N ALA A 22 7.65 -15.42 35.61
CA ALA A 22 8.75 -15.88 34.76
C ALA A 22 8.28 -16.94 33.75
N PHE A 23 7.41 -17.86 34.17
CA PHE A 23 6.84 -18.88 33.29
C PHE A 23 5.95 -18.27 32.19
N ARG A 24 5.09 -17.32 32.55
CA ARG A 24 4.24 -16.57 31.61
C ARG A 24 5.08 -15.80 30.59
N GLU A 25 6.13 -15.12 31.05
CA GLU A 25 7.09 -14.46 30.16
C GLU A 25 7.79 -15.46 29.22
N GLY A 26 8.17 -16.63 29.73
CA GLY A 26 8.76 -17.71 28.94
C GLY A 26 7.84 -18.21 27.82
N ILE A 27 6.55 -18.44 28.12
CA ILE A 27 5.55 -18.83 27.10
C ILE A 27 5.39 -17.71 26.07
N ALA A 28 5.26 -16.48 26.53
CA ALA A 28 5.12 -15.33 25.64
C ALA A 28 6.34 -15.19 24.71
N LEU A 29 7.55 -15.34 25.24
CA LEU A 29 8.81 -15.33 24.48
C LEU A 29 8.87 -16.46 23.44
N PHE A 30 8.44 -17.67 23.80
CA PHE A 30 8.42 -18.83 22.91
C PHE A 30 7.35 -18.74 21.81
N SER A 31 6.23 -18.07 22.08
CA SER A 31 5.17 -17.85 21.10
C SER A 31 5.59 -16.82 20.05
N GLN A 32 5.16 -16.99 18.79
CA GLN A 32 5.32 -15.98 17.75
C GLN A 32 4.01 -15.22 17.48
N MET A 33 2.87 -15.77 17.88
CA MET A 33 1.54 -15.19 17.65
C MET A 33 0.65 -15.32 18.88
N ILE A 34 -0.38 -14.48 18.93
CA ILE A 34 -1.33 -14.44 20.03
C ILE A 34 -2.73 -14.74 19.50
N PHE A 35 -3.40 -15.73 20.08
CA PHE A 35 -4.81 -16.00 19.79
C PHE A 35 -5.69 -15.08 20.65
N SER A 36 -6.20 -14.01 20.03
CA SER A 36 -7.12 -13.08 20.67
C SER A 36 -7.84 -12.21 19.65
N GLY A 37 -9.18 -12.17 19.74
CA GLY A 37 -9.99 -11.15 19.07
C GLY A 37 -10.13 -9.86 19.89
N ASN A 38 -9.52 -9.74 21.07
CA ASN A 38 -9.71 -8.56 21.93
C ASN A 38 -8.91 -7.34 21.42
N PRO A 39 -9.55 -6.18 21.17
CA PRO A 39 -8.87 -4.99 20.67
C PRO A 39 -7.77 -4.46 21.61
N GLY A 40 -7.97 -4.56 22.92
CA GLY A 40 -6.99 -4.17 23.94
C GLY A 40 -5.75 -5.06 23.93
N THR A 41 -5.94 -6.38 23.77
CA THR A 41 -4.83 -7.33 23.58
C THR A 41 -4.05 -7.03 22.31
N ARG A 42 -4.73 -6.76 21.19
CA ARG A 42 -4.07 -6.36 19.94
C ARG A 42 -3.28 -5.07 20.12
N LYS A 43 -3.87 -4.03 20.72
CA LYS A 43 -3.16 -2.77 20.99
C LYS A 43 -1.92 -2.97 21.89
N PHE A 44 -2.00 -3.86 22.88
CA PHE A 44 -0.84 -4.22 23.71
C PHE A 44 0.27 -4.84 22.87
N TRP A 45 0.02 -5.92 22.14
CA TRP A 45 1.06 -6.63 21.37
C TRP A 45 1.61 -5.85 20.18
N LEU A 46 0.96 -4.76 19.78
CA LEU A 46 1.47 -3.78 18.80
C LEU A 46 2.18 -2.59 19.45
N GLY A 47 2.25 -2.51 20.78
CA GLY A 47 2.86 -1.37 21.49
C GLY A 47 2.09 -0.05 21.37
N ARG A 48 0.77 -0.13 21.11
CA ARG A 48 -0.11 1.03 20.86
C ARG A 48 -1.09 1.32 22.00
N ARG A 49 -0.96 0.61 23.13
CA ARG A 49 -1.85 0.78 24.28
C ARG A 49 -1.29 1.79 25.28
N LYS A 50 -0.06 1.59 25.77
CA LYS A 50 0.67 2.53 26.65
C LYS A 50 2.17 2.50 26.34
N GLN A 51 2.88 3.58 26.65
CA GLN A 51 4.34 3.66 26.41
C GLN A 51 5.12 2.60 27.22
N ASP A 52 4.68 2.32 28.45
CA ASP A 52 5.31 1.34 29.35
C ASP A 52 5.19 -0.11 28.85
N ASP A 53 4.26 -0.40 27.93
CA ASP A 53 4.08 -1.74 27.38
C ASP A 53 5.31 -2.17 26.56
N LEU A 54 6.08 -1.24 25.98
CA LEU A 54 7.24 -1.54 25.13
C LEU A 54 8.31 -2.37 25.85
N THR A 55 8.54 -2.11 27.14
CA THR A 55 9.52 -2.87 27.94
C THR A 55 9.07 -4.32 28.11
N MET A 56 7.78 -4.54 28.37
CA MET A 56 7.20 -5.88 28.51
C MET A 56 7.21 -6.63 27.18
N ILE A 57 6.83 -5.97 26.09
CA ILE A 57 6.82 -6.54 24.73
C ILE A 57 8.23 -6.99 24.32
N ARG A 58 9.26 -6.17 24.59
CA ARG A 58 10.65 -6.55 24.31
C ARG A 58 11.07 -7.81 25.07
N ARG A 59 10.73 -7.90 26.37
CA ARG A 59 11.00 -9.11 27.18
C ARG A 59 10.26 -10.33 26.66
N ALA A 60 9.07 -10.14 26.08
CA ALA A 60 8.26 -11.19 25.47
C ALA A 60 8.66 -11.53 24.01
N GLY A 61 9.79 -11.04 23.51
CA GLY A 61 10.28 -11.37 22.16
C GLY A 61 9.77 -10.47 21.03
N GLY A 62 9.23 -9.30 21.35
CA GLY A 62 8.82 -8.28 20.39
C GLY A 62 7.32 -8.27 20.07
N PHE A 63 6.96 -7.46 19.06
CA PHE A 63 5.59 -7.33 18.60
C PHE A 63 5.06 -8.66 18.07
N LYS A 64 3.78 -8.95 18.32
CA LYS A 64 3.16 -10.22 17.89
C LYS A 64 1.81 -9.96 17.21
N PRO A 65 1.51 -10.63 16.08
CA PRO A 65 0.19 -10.54 15.48
C PRO A 65 -0.84 -11.21 16.39
N CYS A 66 -2.00 -10.57 16.52
CA CYS A 66 -3.16 -11.14 17.20
C CYS A 66 -4.11 -11.74 16.16
N ILE A 67 -4.17 -13.07 16.10
CA ILE A 67 -5.05 -13.82 15.21
C ILE A 67 -6.27 -14.36 15.98
N HIS A 68 -7.37 -14.58 15.28
CA HIS A 68 -8.60 -15.08 15.90
C HIS A 68 -9.30 -16.08 14.98
N GLY A 69 -9.86 -17.13 15.58
CA GLY A 69 -10.69 -18.13 14.91
C GLY A 69 -12.09 -18.17 15.51
N SER A 70 -12.98 -18.96 14.90
CA SER A 70 -14.32 -19.18 15.43
C SER A 70 -14.26 -20.16 16.62
N ASP A 71 -14.69 -19.71 17.80
CA ASP A 71 -14.85 -20.53 19.01
C ASP A 71 -16.34 -20.84 19.26
N ALA A 72 -16.99 -21.38 18.22
CA ALA A 72 -18.42 -21.61 18.23
C ALA A 72 -18.77 -22.90 18.99
N HIS A 73 -19.55 -22.75 20.06
CA HIS A 73 -20.08 -23.85 20.87
C HIS A 73 -21.48 -24.32 20.38
N ASP A 74 -21.94 -23.80 19.24
CA ASP A 74 -23.22 -24.10 18.62
C ASP A 74 -23.16 -23.82 17.11
N ILE A 75 -23.95 -24.57 16.34
CA ILE A 75 -23.98 -24.51 14.88
C ILE A 75 -24.38 -23.11 14.37
N ASN A 76 -25.32 -22.43 15.04
CA ASN A 76 -25.79 -21.11 14.60
C ASN A 76 -24.73 -20.00 14.77
N ARG A 77 -23.66 -20.27 15.53
CA ARG A 77 -22.54 -19.36 15.76
C ARG A 77 -21.32 -19.67 14.88
N LEU A 78 -21.38 -20.72 14.08
CA LEU A 78 -20.32 -21.03 13.12
C LEU A 78 -20.13 -19.86 12.15
N PHE A 79 -18.88 -19.49 11.93
CA PHE A 79 -18.48 -18.36 11.06
C PHE A 79 -19.04 -17.00 11.48
N ARG A 80 -19.54 -16.86 12.72
CA ARG A 80 -20.05 -15.61 13.30
C ARG A 80 -19.29 -15.29 14.60
N PRO A 81 -18.05 -14.79 14.50
CA PRO A 81 -17.28 -14.41 15.69
C PRO A 81 -18.04 -13.34 16.48
N ALA A 82 -17.93 -13.39 17.80
CA ALA A 82 -18.61 -12.42 18.67
C ALA A 82 -18.24 -10.99 18.29
N GLN A 83 -19.24 -10.10 18.21
CA GLN A 83 -19.08 -8.69 17.82
C GLN A 83 -18.49 -8.49 16.42
N ASP A 84 -18.75 -9.42 15.49
CA ASP A 84 -18.27 -9.38 14.11
C ASP A 84 -16.74 -9.20 14.01
N ARG A 85 -16.01 -9.81 14.95
CA ARG A 85 -14.55 -9.73 15.01
C ARG A 85 -13.90 -10.73 14.04
N PHE A 86 -14.13 -10.54 12.74
CA PHE A 86 -13.48 -11.36 11.72
C PHE A 86 -11.98 -11.09 11.69
N CYS A 87 -11.19 -12.15 11.49
CA CYS A 87 -9.75 -12.06 11.35
C CYS A 87 -9.37 -11.94 9.87
N TRP A 88 -9.00 -10.74 9.46
CA TRP A 88 -8.56 -10.43 8.11
C TRP A 88 -7.04 -10.51 8.05
N ILE A 89 -6.53 -11.40 7.20
CA ILE A 89 -5.10 -11.61 7.00
C ILE A 89 -4.71 -11.16 5.59
N LYS A 90 -3.75 -10.24 5.50
CA LYS A 90 -3.17 -9.76 4.23
C LYS A 90 -1.97 -10.64 3.83
N ALA A 91 -2.27 -11.82 3.32
CA ALA A 91 -1.29 -12.74 2.76
C ALA A 91 -1.99 -13.79 1.88
N ASP A 92 -1.21 -14.48 1.05
CA ASP A 92 -1.70 -15.69 0.38
C ASP A 92 -2.01 -16.77 1.42
N PRO A 93 -3.01 -17.64 1.18
CA PRO A 93 -3.39 -18.72 2.08
C PRO A 93 -2.38 -19.88 2.02
N THR A 94 -1.11 -19.57 2.23
CA THR A 94 0.02 -20.50 2.25
C THR A 94 0.78 -20.37 3.57
N PHE A 95 1.59 -21.37 3.90
CA PHE A 95 2.43 -21.30 5.10
C PHE A 95 3.43 -20.13 5.05
N GLU A 96 3.97 -19.84 3.86
CA GLU A 96 4.83 -18.67 3.64
C GLU A 96 4.08 -17.37 3.86
N GLY A 97 2.85 -17.26 3.35
CA GLY A 97 1.97 -16.14 3.60
C GLY A 97 1.69 -15.95 5.09
N LEU A 98 1.45 -17.03 5.84
CA LEU A 98 1.24 -16.98 7.29
C LEU A 98 2.50 -16.51 8.05
N LYS A 99 3.70 -16.88 7.59
CA LYS A 99 4.95 -16.36 8.18
C LYS A 99 5.11 -14.85 8.02
N GLN A 100 4.54 -14.25 6.97
CA GLN A 100 4.62 -12.79 6.75
C GLN A 100 4.02 -11.98 7.90
N LEU A 101 3.03 -12.51 8.62
CA LEU A 101 2.39 -11.85 9.76
C LEU A 101 3.36 -11.54 10.90
N LEU A 102 4.48 -12.27 10.98
CA LEU A 102 5.50 -12.06 12.01
C LEU A 102 6.33 -10.80 11.76
N TYR A 103 6.48 -10.38 10.51
CA TYR A 103 7.29 -9.22 10.14
C TYR A 103 6.48 -7.92 10.19
N GLU A 104 5.19 -7.99 9.80
CA GLU A 104 4.30 -6.83 9.70
C GLU A 104 2.98 -7.09 10.43
N PRO A 105 3.02 -7.34 11.77
CA PRO A 105 1.86 -7.83 12.53
C PRO A 105 0.69 -6.85 12.53
N GLU A 106 0.98 -5.56 12.44
CA GLU A 106 -0.03 -4.52 12.36
C GLU A 106 -0.71 -4.47 10.99
N ASP A 107 0.07 -4.37 9.91
CA ASP A 107 -0.43 -4.14 8.56
C ASP A 107 -1.05 -5.39 7.95
N ARG A 108 -0.69 -6.58 8.46
CA ARG A 108 -1.16 -7.86 7.92
C ARG A 108 -2.29 -8.52 8.67
N VAL A 109 -2.57 -8.13 9.92
CA VAL A 109 -3.65 -8.72 10.70
C VAL A 109 -4.60 -7.67 11.22
N TYR A 110 -5.84 -7.74 10.78
CA TYR A 110 -6.90 -6.85 11.23
C TYR A 110 -8.06 -7.66 11.81
N ILE A 111 -8.57 -7.23 12.97
CA ILE A 111 -9.73 -7.83 13.62
C ILE A 111 -10.88 -6.82 13.55
N GLY A 112 -11.96 -7.18 12.85
CA GLY A 112 -13.14 -6.32 12.71
C GLY A 112 -14.13 -6.81 11.66
N SER A 113 -15.24 -6.10 11.51
CA SER A 113 -16.37 -6.53 10.65
C SER A 113 -16.02 -6.56 9.17
N THR A 114 -15.21 -5.60 8.70
CA THR A 114 -14.80 -5.47 7.31
C THR A 114 -13.30 -5.31 7.20
N PRO A 115 -12.65 -5.81 6.13
CA PRO A 115 -11.22 -5.59 5.93
C PRO A 115 -10.93 -4.09 5.78
N PRO A 116 -9.77 -3.60 6.24
CA PRO A 116 -9.39 -2.21 6.09
C PRO A 116 -9.10 -1.94 4.60
N ILE A 117 -10.04 -1.31 3.91
CA ILE A 117 -9.88 -0.88 2.52
C ILE A 117 -9.57 0.61 2.53
N ASN A 118 -8.30 0.94 2.38
CA ASN A 118 -7.82 2.33 2.41
C ASN A 118 -7.70 2.96 1.00
N HIS A 119 -8.29 2.33 -0.02
CA HIS A 119 -8.19 2.79 -1.40
C HIS A 119 -9.52 2.65 -2.12
N ASP A 120 -9.76 3.53 -3.09
CA ASP A 120 -10.87 3.40 -4.02
C ASP A 120 -10.62 2.20 -4.95
N LYS A 121 -11.42 1.14 -4.79
CA LYS A 121 -11.29 -0.09 -5.59
C LYS A 121 -11.45 0.18 -7.08
N ALA A 122 -12.22 1.19 -7.48
CA ALA A 122 -12.42 1.54 -8.88
C ALA A 122 -11.11 2.01 -9.55
N ARG A 123 -10.18 2.57 -8.77
CA ARG A 123 -8.89 3.10 -9.25
C ARG A 123 -7.74 2.09 -9.18
N VAL A 124 -8.01 0.82 -8.87
CA VAL A 124 -6.98 -0.21 -8.74
C VAL A 124 -6.99 -1.12 -9.96
N ILE A 125 -5.86 -1.18 -10.68
CA ILE A 125 -5.64 -2.20 -11.71
C ILE A 125 -5.40 -3.54 -11.01
N ARG A 126 -6.25 -4.53 -11.31
CA ARG A 126 -6.23 -5.88 -10.74
C ARG A 126 -5.49 -6.89 -11.59
N SER A 127 -5.50 -6.70 -12.90
CA SER A 127 -4.68 -7.53 -13.79
C SER A 127 -4.38 -6.84 -15.10
N VAL A 128 -3.26 -7.23 -15.70
CA VAL A 128 -2.83 -6.86 -17.04
C VAL A 128 -2.83 -8.13 -17.88
N THR A 129 -3.52 -8.13 -19.01
CA THR A 129 -3.49 -9.24 -19.97
C THR A 129 -2.86 -8.75 -21.26
N LEU A 130 -1.84 -9.46 -21.71
CA LEU A 130 -1.16 -9.22 -22.99
C LEU A 130 -1.55 -10.35 -23.95
N SER A 131 -1.98 -9.99 -25.15
CA SER A 131 -2.31 -10.93 -26.22
C SER A 131 -1.87 -10.39 -27.58
N GLN A 132 -1.75 -11.26 -28.58
CA GLN A 132 -1.31 -10.86 -29.94
C GLN A 132 0.07 -10.19 -29.92
N THR A 133 0.97 -10.69 -29.07
CA THR A 133 2.23 -10.01 -28.72
C THR A 133 3.31 -10.11 -29.81
N GLY A 134 3.10 -10.94 -30.83
CA GLY A 134 4.07 -11.15 -31.91
C GLY A 134 5.43 -11.67 -31.43
N GLY A 135 5.48 -12.32 -30.27
CA GLY A 135 6.71 -12.87 -29.66
C GLY A 135 7.55 -11.87 -28.86
N TRP A 136 7.11 -10.61 -28.71
CA TRP A 136 7.80 -9.61 -27.88
C TRP A 136 7.57 -9.80 -26.38
N PHE A 137 6.39 -10.31 -26.04
CA PHE A 137 5.97 -10.65 -24.68
C PHE A 137 5.30 -12.02 -24.71
N ASP A 138 5.29 -12.71 -23.57
CA ASP A 138 4.44 -13.88 -23.43
C ASP A 138 2.97 -13.46 -23.46
N GLU A 139 2.11 -14.31 -24.04
CA GLU A 139 0.67 -14.13 -23.89
C GLU A 139 0.27 -14.55 -22.49
N VAL A 140 0.11 -13.56 -21.61
CA VAL A 140 0.02 -13.79 -20.17
C VAL A 140 -0.99 -12.86 -19.52
N LYS A 141 -1.66 -13.38 -18.49
CA LYS A 141 -2.43 -12.60 -17.52
C LYS A 141 -1.62 -12.45 -16.24
N ILE A 142 -1.24 -11.21 -15.91
CA ILE A 142 -0.50 -10.85 -14.72
C ILE A 142 -1.49 -10.27 -13.70
N SER A 143 -1.69 -10.97 -12.59
CA SER A 143 -2.46 -10.45 -11.45
C SER A 143 -1.63 -9.43 -10.66
N LEU A 144 -2.25 -8.32 -10.27
CA LEU A 144 -1.62 -7.24 -9.51
C LEU A 144 -2.25 -7.10 -8.13
N ASN A 145 -1.40 -6.81 -7.14
CA ASN A 145 -1.84 -6.45 -5.80
C ASN A 145 -2.31 -4.98 -5.76
N ALA A 146 -3.25 -4.69 -4.85
CA ALA A 146 -3.62 -3.31 -4.57
C ALA A 146 -2.49 -2.60 -3.80
N GLY A 147 -2.27 -1.32 -4.10
CA GLY A 147 -1.21 -0.51 -3.49
C GLY A 147 0.07 -0.55 -4.34
N LEU A 148 1.13 -1.16 -3.81
CA LEU A 148 2.45 -1.18 -4.45
C LEU A 148 2.73 -2.53 -5.10
N VAL A 149 3.14 -2.48 -6.38
CA VAL A 149 3.69 -3.62 -7.11
C VAL A 149 5.07 -3.23 -7.63
N SER A 150 6.06 -4.10 -7.40
CA SER A 150 7.42 -3.92 -7.91
C SER A 150 7.69 -4.92 -9.03
N ILE A 151 8.14 -4.41 -10.19
CA ILE A 151 8.52 -5.24 -11.35
C ILE A 151 10.05 -5.37 -11.32
N VAL A 152 10.55 -6.59 -11.13
CA VAL A 152 11.99 -6.89 -11.00
C VAL A 152 12.43 -7.81 -12.13
N GLY A 153 13.65 -7.62 -12.62
CA GLY A 153 14.20 -8.35 -13.76
C GLY A 153 15.49 -7.73 -14.28
N GLN A 154 16.22 -8.46 -15.13
CA GLN A 154 17.51 -8.02 -15.67
C GLN A 154 17.39 -6.80 -16.59
N LYS A 155 18.49 -6.09 -16.85
CA LYS A 155 18.49 -4.97 -17.80
C LYS A 155 18.03 -5.47 -19.18
N GLY A 156 17.10 -4.76 -19.81
CA GLY A 156 16.53 -5.15 -21.10
C GLY A 156 15.38 -6.16 -21.04
N SER A 157 14.98 -6.65 -19.87
CA SER A 157 13.89 -7.64 -19.72
C SER A 157 12.46 -7.11 -19.92
N GLY A 158 12.28 -5.92 -20.52
CA GLY A 158 10.95 -5.37 -20.79
C GLY A 158 10.19 -4.73 -19.62
N LYS A 159 10.82 -4.46 -18.46
CA LYS A 159 10.14 -3.85 -17.29
C LYS A 159 9.49 -2.49 -17.59
N SER A 160 10.28 -1.55 -18.12
CA SER A 160 9.80 -0.22 -18.47
C SER A 160 8.79 -0.29 -19.61
N ALA A 161 8.96 -1.24 -20.53
CA ALA A 161 8.02 -1.49 -21.62
C ALA A 161 6.65 -1.95 -21.09
N LEU A 162 6.62 -2.88 -20.12
CA LEU A 162 5.38 -3.30 -19.47
C LEU A 162 4.70 -2.11 -18.75
N ALA A 163 5.46 -1.28 -18.05
CA ALA A 163 4.91 -0.08 -17.40
C ALA A 163 4.32 0.92 -18.42
N GLU A 164 4.99 1.13 -19.56
CA GLU A 164 4.48 1.96 -20.66
C GLU A 164 3.21 1.37 -21.29
N LEU A 165 3.14 0.05 -21.49
CA LEU A 165 1.94 -0.64 -22.01
C LEU A 165 0.75 -0.46 -21.06
N ILE A 166 0.96 -0.59 -19.75
CA ILE A 166 -0.07 -0.36 -18.74
C ILE A 166 -0.54 1.10 -18.77
N ALA A 167 0.39 2.05 -18.82
CA ALA A 167 0.06 3.47 -18.91
C ALA A 167 -0.75 3.83 -20.17
N HIS A 168 -0.38 3.24 -21.31
CA HIS A 168 -1.09 3.42 -22.57
C HIS A 168 -2.51 2.84 -22.51
N ALA A 169 -2.67 1.63 -21.96
CA ALA A 169 -3.98 1.00 -21.76
C ALA A 169 -4.87 1.70 -20.73
N ALA A 170 -4.28 2.47 -19.82
CA ALA A 170 -4.98 3.35 -18.90
C ALA A 170 -5.24 4.76 -19.47
N GLY A 171 -4.85 5.03 -20.72
CA GLY A 171 -5.08 6.32 -21.38
C GLY A 171 -4.26 7.47 -20.79
N SER A 172 -3.08 7.19 -20.21
CA SER A 172 -2.16 8.14 -19.56
C SER A 172 -0.86 8.35 -20.35
N TRP A 173 -0.72 7.70 -21.49
CA TRP A 173 0.50 7.79 -22.29
C TRP A 173 0.50 9.05 -23.16
N SER A 174 1.60 9.80 -23.11
CA SER A 174 1.86 10.92 -24.02
C SER A 174 2.89 10.51 -25.06
N ALA A 175 2.51 10.65 -26.34
CA ALA A 175 3.37 10.31 -27.47
C ALA A 175 4.68 11.12 -27.53
N ASP A 176 4.76 12.25 -26.83
CA ASP A 176 5.87 13.19 -26.90
C ASP A 176 7.04 12.86 -25.95
N GLN A 177 7.04 11.68 -25.31
CA GLN A 177 8.12 11.25 -24.40
C GLN A 177 9.39 10.81 -25.18
N PRO A 178 10.50 11.56 -25.13
CA PRO A 178 11.73 11.18 -25.85
C PRO A 178 12.34 9.91 -25.24
N GLY A 179 12.51 8.86 -26.04
CA GLY A 179 13.09 7.59 -25.59
C GLY A 179 12.09 6.51 -25.16
N SER A 180 10.77 6.78 -25.24
CA SER A 180 9.72 5.80 -24.98
C SER A 180 9.95 4.51 -25.80
N PHE A 181 9.73 3.36 -25.14
CA PHE A 181 9.74 2.07 -25.80
C PHE A 181 8.65 1.97 -26.88
N LEU A 182 7.43 2.43 -26.58
CA LEU A 182 6.32 2.40 -27.55
C LEU A 182 6.62 3.24 -28.79
N ASN A 183 7.29 4.37 -28.66
CA ASN A 183 7.72 5.17 -29.80
C ASN A 183 8.77 4.45 -30.69
N ARG A 184 9.68 3.70 -30.08
CA ARG A 184 10.75 2.99 -30.81
C ARG A 184 10.28 1.68 -31.43
N ALA A 185 9.49 0.91 -30.69
CA ALA A 185 9.07 -0.44 -31.05
C ALA A 185 7.63 -0.51 -31.59
N GLY A 186 6.86 0.58 -31.57
CA GLY A 186 5.44 0.59 -31.91
C GLY A 186 5.10 0.03 -33.29
N LYS A 187 6.01 0.12 -34.27
CA LYS A 187 5.84 -0.51 -35.59
C LYS A 187 5.83 -2.05 -35.53
N HIS A 188 6.58 -2.62 -34.59
CA HIS A 188 6.70 -4.07 -34.38
C HIS A 188 5.67 -4.62 -33.39
N LEU A 189 5.07 -3.74 -32.58
CA LEU A 189 4.02 -4.08 -31.61
C LEU A 189 2.62 -3.86 -32.16
N ARG A 190 2.47 -3.61 -33.47
CA ARG A 190 1.16 -3.42 -34.09
C ARG A 190 0.27 -4.62 -33.80
N ASN A 191 -0.96 -4.33 -33.36
CA ASN A 191 -1.97 -5.32 -32.95
C ASN A 191 -1.72 -6.00 -31.60
N LEU A 192 -0.69 -5.63 -30.84
CA LEU A 192 -0.57 -6.09 -29.46
C LEU A 192 -1.74 -5.52 -28.66
N ASP A 193 -2.50 -6.42 -28.04
CA ASP A 193 -3.65 -6.09 -27.22
C ASP A 193 -3.24 -6.06 -25.75
N VAL A 194 -3.49 -4.92 -25.10
CA VAL A 194 -3.30 -4.73 -23.66
C VAL A 194 -4.65 -4.51 -23.02
N LYS A 195 -5.06 -5.48 -22.19
CA LYS A 195 -6.30 -5.41 -21.43
C LYS A 195 -6.03 -5.23 -19.94
N LEU A 196 -6.55 -4.15 -19.36
CA LEU A 196 -6.56 -3.92 -17.92
C LEU A 196 -7.92 -4.30 -17.35
N SER A 197 -7.90 -5.06 -16.26
CA SER A 197 -9.07 -5.28 -15.41
C SER A 197 -8.92 -4.42 -14.17
N TRP A 198 -9.95 -3.63 -13.85
CA TRP A 198 -9.96 -2.74 -12.70
C TRP A 198 -10.75 -3.35 -11.53
N GLY A 199 -10.52 -2.89 -10.31
CA GLY A 199 -11.21 -3.38 -9.12
C GLY A 199 -12.67 -2.94 -9.00
N GLY A 200 -13.10 -1.97 -9.82
CA GLY A 200 -14.51 -1.62 -10.00
C GLY A 200 -15.25 -2.71 -10.77
N ILE A 201 -16.47 -3.03 -10.36
CA ILE A 201 -17.28 -4.08 -11.00
C ILE A 201 -17.51 -3.72 -12.47
N GLY A 202 -17.06 -4.57 -13.38
CA GLY A 202 -17.31 -4.44 -14.83
C GLY A 202 -16.43 -3.41 -15.54
N THR A 203 -15.43 -2.83 -14.88
CA THR A 203 -14.54 -1.85 -15.50
C THR A 203 -13.34 -2.56 -16.12
N GLU A 204 -13.26 -2.52 -17.45
CA GLU A 204 -12.12 -3.00 -18.23
C GLU A 204 -11.68 -1.89 -19.20
N SER A 205 -10.37 -1.78 -19.43
CA SER A 205 -9.84 -0.99 -20.55
C SER A 205 -9.05 -1.91 -21.47
N ASN A 206 -9.25 -1.74 -22.78
CA ASN A 206 -8.53 -2.49 -23.79
C ASN A 206 -7.99 -1.51 -24.82
N VAL A 207 -6.73 -1.68 -25.20
CA VAL A 207 -6.10 -0.94 -26.27
C VAL A 207 -5.30 -1.88 -27.15
N SER A 208 -5.50 -1.77 -28.46
CA SER A 208 -4.62 -2.37 -29.45
C SER A 208 -3.58 -1.34 -29.85
N ILE A 209 -2.29 -1.68 -29.72
CA ILE A 209 -1.21 -0.76 -30.07
C ILE A 209 -1.30 -0.38 -31.56
N GLY A 210 -1.34 0.93 -31.82
CA GLY A 210 -1.53 1.52 -33.16
C GLY A 210 -2.96 2.00 -33.47
N SER A 211 -3.91 1.80 -32.55
CA SER A 211 -5.26 2.39 -32.63
C SER A 211 -5.29 3.84 -32.09
N LYS A 212 -6.39 4.59 -32.33
CA LYS A 212 -6.55 5.97 -31.82
C LYS A 212 -6.57 5.96 -30.29
N GLU A 213 -5.80 6.86 -29.70
CA GLU A 213 -5.70 7.01 -28.24
C GLU A 213 -7.02 7.43 -27.60
N SER A 214 -7.34 6.78 -26.48
CA SER A 214 -8.41 7.16 -25.58
C SER A 214 -7.78 7.94 -24.44
N ASN A 215 -7.92 9.28 -24.43
CA ASN A 215 -7.39 10.10 -23.35
C ASN A 215 -8.37 10.12 -22.17
N LYS A 216 -8.20 9.18 -21.23
CA LYS A 216 -9.01 9.10 -20.01
C LYS A 216 -8.28 9.61 -18.78
N ASP A 217 -6.95 9.74 -18.84
CA ASP A 217 -6.10 10.19 -17.73
C ASP A 217 -6.41 9.47 -16.39
N GLU A 218 -6.79 8.17 -16.44
CA GLU A 218 -7.18 7.39 -15.25
C GLU A 218 -5.98 7.04 -14.35
N VAL A 219 -4.78 7.11 -14.91
CA VAL A 219 -3.50 6.82 -14.22
C VAL A 219 -2.57 8.01 -14.42
N ARG A 220 -1.60 8.17 -13.53
CA ARG A 220 -0.46 9.06 -13.71
C ARG A 220 0.80 8.24 -13.96
N PHE A 221 1.26 8.19 -15.21
CA PHE A 221 2.51 7.53 -15.55
C PHE A 221 3.72 8.45 -15.32
N LEU A 222 4.73 7.94 -14.63
CA LEU A 222 6.01 8.63 -14.41
C LEU A 222 7.09 7.84 -15.14
N SER A 223 7.56 8.37 -16.27
CA SER A 223 8.60 7.70 -17.05
C SER A 223 9.96 7.78 -16.35
N GLN A 224 10.86 6.85 -16.68
CA GLN A 224 12.22 6.85 -16.13
C GLN A 224 12.93 8.19 -16.40
N LYS A 225 12.87 8.67 -17.65
CA LYS A 225 13.47 9.95 -18.04
C LYS A 225 12.85 11.13 -17.28
N PHE A 226 11.52 11.13 -17.11
CA PHE A 226 10.86 12.16 -16.31
C PHE A 226 11.38 12.19 -14.87
N VAL A 227 11.57 11.03 -14.24
CA VAL A 227 12.12 10.94 -12.88
C VAL A 227 13.59 11.36 -12.85
N GLU A 228 14.40 10.94 -13.83
CA GLU A 228 15.80 11.35 -13.96
C GLU A 228 15.92 12.87 -14.15
N ASP A 229 15.09 13.48 -15.01
CA ASP A 229 15.06 14.93 -15.23
C ASP A 229 14.62 15.67 -13.96
N LEU A 230 13.64 15.12 -13.22
CA LEU A 230 13.18 15.68 -11.95
C LEU A 230 14.26 15.63 -10.86
N CYS A 231 15.10 14.60 -10.87
CA CYS A 231 16.19 14.38 -9.93
C CYS A 231 17.55 14.89 -10.43
N SER A 232 17.63 15.40 -11.66
CA SER A 232 18.86 15.95 -12.22
C SER A 232 19.28 17.20 -11.44
N ASP A 233 20.59 17.32 -11.18
CA ASP A 233 21.20 18.39 -10.39
C ASP A 233 21.08 19.76 -11.08
N ASP A 234 19.88 20.32 -11.14
CA ASP A 234 19.74 21.77 -11.10
C ASP A 234 20.13 22.16 -9.66
N HIS A 235 21.15 23.01 -9.50
CA HIS A 235 21.83 23.42 -8.24
C HIS A 235 20.91 23.85 -7.06
N VAL A 236 19.59 23.80 -7.21
CA VAL A 236 18.55 24.25 -6.28
C VAL A 236 17.36 23.25 -6.15
N GLY A 237 17.30 22.14 -6.90
CA GLY A 237 16.21 21.16 -6.78
C GLY A 237 14.80 21.71 -7.09
N THR A 238 14.72 22.80 -7.85
CA THR A 238 13.49 23.59 -8.07
C THR A 238 12.39 22.83 -8.79
N LYS A 239 12.73 21.96 -9.75
CA LYS A 239 11.72 21.15 -10.47
C LYS A 239 11.03 20.16 -9.54
N LEU A 240 11.78 19.42 -8.74
CA LEU A 240 11.22 18.52 -7.72
C LEU A 240 10.41 19.29 -6.68
N ALA A 241 10.96 20.39 -6.16
CA ALA A 241 10.27 21.24 -5.19
C ALA A 241 8.93 21.74 -5.73
N SER A 242 8.89 22.28 -6.95
CA SER A 242 7.65 22.78 -7.55
C SER A 242 6.60 21.67 -7.75
N GLN A 243 7.02 20.44 -8.08
CA GLN A 243 6.09 19.31 -8.17
C GLN A 243 5.56 18.89 -6.79
N ILE A 244 6.41 18.87 -5.75
CA ILE A 244 5.99 18.59 -4.37
C ILE A 244 4.99 19.66 -3.92
N GLU A 245 5.32 20.93 -4.13
CA GLU A 245 4.47 22.08 -3.80
C GLU A 245 3.12 22.02 -4.50
N ALA A 246 3.08 21.66 -5.79
CA ALA A 246 1.84 21.45 -6.53
C ALA A 246 0.99 20.32 -5.95
N VAL A 247 1.61 19.18 -5.58
CA VAL A 247 0.90 18.06 -4.96
C VAL A 247 0.35 18.46 -3.59
N VAL A 248 1.14 19.11 -2.74
CA VAL A 248 0.70 19.61 -1.44
C VAL A 248 -0.50 20.53 -1.63
N PHE A 249 -0.40 21.49 -2.55
CA PHE A 249 -1.49 22.43 -2.82
C PHE A 249 -2.78 21.75 -3.30
N SER A 250 -2.67 20.77 -4.20
CA SER A 250 -3.83 20.01 -4.70
C SER A 250 -4.55 19.15 -3.64
N ASN A 251 -3.88 18.88 -2.51
CA ASN A 251 -4.42 18.09 -1.40
C ASN A 251 -4.81 18.96 -0.19
N LEU A 252 -4.65 20.29 -0.27
CA LEU A 252 -5.18 21.18 0.77
C LEU A 252 -6.69 21.32 0.64
N ASP A 253 -7.37 21.45 1.78
CA ASP A 253 -8.77 21.82 1.79
C ASP A 253 -8.93 23.21 1.14
N PRO A 254 -9.94 23.46 0.27
CA PRO A 254 -10.19 24.78 -0.29
C PRO A 254 -10.16 25.92 0.74
N ILE A 255 -10.59 25.67 1.97
CA ILE A 255 -10.57 26.66 3.07
C ILE A 255 -9.12 27.05 3.45
N ASP A 256 -8.19 26.09 3.44
CA ASP A 256 -6.79 26.28 3.82
C ASP A 256 -5.95 26.97 2.74
N THR A 257 -6.48 27.07 1.52
CA THR A 257 -5.78 27.69 0.38
C THR A 257 -5.75 29.22 0.42
N LEU A 258 -6.50 29.88 1.32
CA LEU A 258 -6.56 31.35 1.42
C LEU A 258 -6.85 32.04 0.07
N ASN A 259 -7.72 31.45 -0.75
CA ASN A 259 -8.01 31.88 -2.13
C ASN A 259 -6.76 32.03 -3.01
N ALA A 260 -5.70 31.27 -2.72
CA ALA A 260 -4.53 31.20 -3.58
C ALA A 260 -4.84 30.34 -4.81
N SER A 261 -4.19 30.64 -5.92
CA SER A 261 -4.23 29.86 -7.16
C SER A 261 -3.07 28.87 -7.29
N SER A 262 -2.05 29.01 -6.43
CA SER A 262 -0.86 28.15 -6.41
C SER A 262 -0.22 28.10 -5.02
N PHE A 263 0.66 27.11 -4.81
CA PHE A 263 1.44 27.00 -3.59
C PHE A 263 2.32 28.23 -3.33
N ASP A 264 2.91 28.80 -4.39
CA ASP A 264 3.75 30.00 -4.29
C ASP A 264 2.95 31.21 -3.76
N GLU A 265 1.72 31.37 -4.23
CA GLU A 265 0.84 32.44 -3.77
C GLU A 265 0.40 32.22 -2.32
N LEU A 266 0.05 30.98 -1.95
CA LEU A 266 -0.27 30.60 -0.58
C LEU A 266 0.91 30.86 0.37
N ARG A 267 2.12 30.45 -0.03
CA ARG A 267 3.36 30.66 0.72
C ARG A 267 3.62 32.14 0.93
N LYS A 268 3.44 32.98 -0.10
CA LYS A 268 3.55 34.45 0.03
C LYS A 268 2.56 34.99 1.07
N LYS A 269 1.27 34.65 0.96
CA LYS A 269 0.22 35.09 1.89
C LYS A 269 0.53 34.69 3.35
N ARG A 270 0.96 33.45 3.59
CA ARG A 270 1.30 32.98 4.96
C ARG A 270 2.59 33.59 5.51
N THR A 271 3.57 33.88 4.67
CA THR A 271 4.86 34.43 5.11
C THR A 271 4.89 35.96 5.18
N GLU A 272 3.88 36.65 4.64
CA GLU A 272 3.77 38.10 4.64
C GLU A 272 3.76 38.68 6.06
N SER A 273 2.98 38.10 6.98
CA SER A 273 2.95 38.49 8.39
C SER A 273 4.33 38.39 9.04
N ILE A 274 5.03 37.26 8.85
CA ILE A 274 6.36 37.02 9.45
C ILE A 274 7.41 37.95 8.85
N ARG A 275 7.34 38.23 7.53
CA ARG A 275 8.25 39.17 6.86
C ARG A 275 8.05 40.60 7.32
N SER A 276 6.80 41.04 7.49
CA SER A 276 6.49 42.39 7.99
C SER A 276 7.03 42.60 9.41
N GLU A 277 6.96 41.57 10.26
CA GLU A 277 7.47 41.62 11.63
C GLU A 277 9.00 41.59 11.68
N GLY A 278 9.64 40.76 10.85
CA GLY A 278 11.10 40.74 10.69
C GLY A 278 11.69 42.03 10.11
N GLN A 279 10.95 42.76 9.26
CA GLN A 279 11.34 44.08 8.77
C GLN A 279 11.17 45.19 9.81
N ARG A 280 10.20 45.06 10.73
CA ARG A 280 9.99 46.01 11.84
C ARG A 280 11.03 45.91 12.95
N LEU A 281 11.71 44.76 13.04
CA LEU A 281 12.77 44.46 14.02
C LEU A 281 14.19 44.75 13.50
N ARG A 282 14.33 45.25 12.26
CA ARG A 282 15.58 45.74 11.67
C ARG A 282 15.57 47.26 11.60
#